data_AF-A0A847JL41-F1
#
_entry.id   AF-A0A847JL41-F1
#
_cell.length_a   1.000
_cell.length_b   1.000
_cell.length_c   1.000
_cell.angle_alpha   90.00
_cell.angle_beta   90.00
_cell.angle_gamma   90.00
#
_symmetry.space_group_name_H-M   'P 1'
#
loop_
_entity.id
_entity.type
_entity.pdbx_description
1 polymer ?
#
loop_
_entity_poly.entity_id
_entity_poly.type
_entity_poly.pdbx_seq_one_letter_code
_entity_poly.pdbx_strand_id
1 'polypeptide(L)'
;MSDLPIHEQETSTDAQEILKKFDKESNFRIYSGFFAKFISALAIAFSVFQLYTAIFGVLDAMLQRSVHLSFGLALIYLLYPASKKWSFTKLHPLDALLAVAGALAPMYIIINYQKLVLRAGTATPMDIVFGIIGILLVLEAARRVVGIPMVVIAVVFIIYAFIGPYIPGKLAHRGANFETLIQHLYFTTEGIFGIPLGVSSTFIFLFILFGAFLERTGLGQLFIDLANSVAGWAAGGPAKVAVISSALLGTVSGSSVANVVGTGSFTIPMMKRLGYKPEFAGAVEATASTGGQLMPPIMGAAAFLMAEFTGIPYSRIIGAAVVPAILYYFGVWAGVHFEAKKNGLRGLSREELPKLKQVITERGHLIIPLIAIIYLLVSGYTPMRAALWAIVLSIISSWIKKGTRIPPIEIVRALEAGARAALGVLAATACAGIIIGIVTLTGLGLKLGSVLVDLAGGMLIPTLFFTMLTSLILGMGVPTTANYVITSTITAPAVIMLLSRKAGLDPYAVAPANIILPAHMFAFYFGIIADVTPPVALAAFAGAGIAKANPMKTGINASKLAIAAFLVPYIFVMNPQMLLFDVN
;
A
#
# COMPACT_ATOMS: atom_id res chain seq x y z
N MET A 1 -18.83 0.86 -25.79
CA MET A 1 -17.36 0.74 -25.89
C MET A 1 -17.01 1.01 -27.34
N SER A 2 -16.67 2.25 -27.74
CA SER A 2 -15.95 2.54 -28.99
C SER A 2 -15.69 4.02 -29.34
N ASP A 3 -16.07 5.02 -28.54
CA ASP A 3 -15.92 6.43 -28.97
C ASP A 3 -14.83 7.18 -28.20
N LEU A 4 -13.61 6.63 -28.17
CA LEU A 4 -12.42 7.38 -27.76
C LEU A 4 -11.52 7.57 -28.99
N PRO A 5 -10.98 8.78 -29.25
CA PRO A 5 -10.10 9.03 -30.39
C PRO A 5 -8.91 8.05 -30.40
N ILE A 6 -8.48 7.66 -31.60
CA ILE A 6 -7.47 6.59 -31.86
C ILE A 6 -6.17 6.81 -31.06
N HIS A 7 -5.76 8.07 -30.86
CA HIS A 7 -4.57 8.42 -30.07
C HIS A 7 -4.69 8.15 -28.56
N GLU A 8 -5.90 8.21 -27.98
CA GLU A 8 -6.15 7.89 -26.56
C GLU A 8 -6.20 6.36 -26.33
N GLN A 9 -6.64 5.59 -27.34
CA GLN A 9 -6.65 4.13 -27.25
C GLN A 9 -5.23 3.53 -27.27
N GLU A 10 -4.32 4.03 -28.13
CA GLU A 10 -2.92 3.58 -28.17
C GLU A 10 -2.15 3.90 -26.87
N THR A 11 -2.34 5.11 -26.32
CA THR A 11 -1.69 5.54 -25.07
C THR A 11 -2.21 4.77 -23.85
N SER A 12 -3.50 4.44 -23.80
CA SER A 12 -4.08 3.61 -22.73
C SER A 12 -3.54 2.16 -22.74
N THR A 13 -3.25 1.61 -23.93
CA THR A 13 -2.73 0.25 -24.08
C THR A 13 -1.27 0.15 -23.64
N ASP A 14 -0.42 1.11 -24.04
CA ASP A 14 0.99 1.20 -23.63
C ASP A 14 1.11 1.41 -22.11
N ALA A 15 0.27 2.27 -21.53
CA ALA A 15 0.20 2.48 -20.08
C ALA A 15 -0.14 1.18 -19.32
N GLN A 16 -1.12 0.40 -19.80
CA GLN A 16 -1.49 -0.85 -19.13
C GLN A 16 -0.40 -1.92 -19.23
N GLU A 17 0.36 -1.98 -20.33
CA GLU A 17 1.53 -2.86 -20.46
C GLU A 17 2.67 -2.45 -19.52
N ILE A 18 2.95 -1.15 -19.42
CA ILE A 18 3.92 -0.60 -18.46
C ILE A 18 3.50 -0.95 -17.03
N LEU A 19 2.21 -0.78 -16.68
CA LEU A 19 1.70 -1.14 -15.36
C LEU A 19 1.94 -2.62 -15.06
N LYS A 20 1.54 -3.54 -15.95
CA LYS A 20 1.77 -4.99 -15.76
C LYS A 20 3.25 -5.37 -15.63
N LYS A 21 4.15 -4.58 -16.22
CA LYS A 21 5.59 -4.82 -16.18
C LYS A 21 6.21 -4.45 -14.83
N PHE A 22 5.80 -3.32 -14.26
CA PHE A 22 6.40 -2.76 -13.03
C PHE A 22 5.57 -3.02 -11.76
N ASP A 23 4.28 -3.25 -11.92
CA ASP A 23 3.36 -3.63 -10.86
C ASP A 23 2.84 -5.07 -11.09
N LYS A 24 3.24 -5.97 -10.19
CA LYS A 24 2.84 -7.38 -10.24
C LYS A 24 1.38 -7.57 -9.84
N GLU A 25 0.81 -6.69 -9.02
CA GLU A 25 -0.58 -6.76 -8.57
C GLU A 25 -1.53 -6.59 -9.76
N SER A 26 -1.10 -5.86 -10.79
CA SER A 26 -1.84 -5.62 -12.04
C SER A 26 -1.67 -6.72 -13.11
N ASN A 27 -0.80 -7.71 -12.89
CA ASN A 27 -0.49 -8.75 -13.90
C ASN A 27 -1.34 -10.02 -13.76
N PHE A 28 -2.65 -9.89 -14.01
CA PHE A 28 -3.63 -10.98 -13.88
C PHE A 28 -4.27 -11.42 -15.21
N ARG A 29 -4.91 -12.59 -15.21
CA ARG A 29 -5.65 -13.19 -16.33
C ARG A 29 -6.94 -12.46 -16.64
N ILE A 30 -7.25 -12.37 -17.93
CA ILE A 30 -8.50 -11.82 -18.44
C ILE A 30 -9.28 -12.96 -19.09
N TYR A 31 -10.35 -13.38 -18.42
CA TYR A 31 -11.24 -14.43 -18.91
C TYR A 31 -12.36 -13.86 -19.77
N SER A 32 -12.93 -14.70 -20.64
CA SER A 32 -14.15 -14.41 -21.39
C SER A 32 -15.23 -15.49 -21.16
N GLY A 33 -16.46 -15.20 -21.55
CA GLY A 33 -17.59 -16.16 -21.49
C GLY A 33 -17.99 -16.56 -20.07
N PHE A 34 -18.29 -17.85 -19.87
CA PHE A 34 -18.77 -18.39 -18.60
C PHE A 34 -17.77 -18.24 -17.46
N PHE A 35 -16.48 -18.52 -17.69
CA PHE A 35 -15.44 -18.39 -16.68
C PHE A 35 -15.32 -16.96 -16.16
N ALA A 36 -15.43 -15.95 -17.03
CA ALA A 36 -15.44 -14.55 -16.61
C ALA A 36 -16.59 -14.25 -15.63
N LYS A 37 -17.80 -14.76 -15.92
CA LYS A 37 -18.97 -14.60 -15.05
C LYS A 37 -18.78 -15.31 -13.71
N PHE A 38 -18.20 -16.51 -13.71
CA PHE A 38 -17.91 -17.26 -12.49
C PHE A 38 -16.91 -16.51 -11.57
N ILE A 39 -15.80 -16.03 -12.14
CA ILE A 39 -14.81 -15.25 -11.38
C ILE A 39 -15.39 -13.93 -10.87
N SER A 40 -16.17 -13.25 -11.70
CA SER A 40 -16.89 -12.03 -11.31
C SER A 40 -17.85 -12.30 -10.15
N ALA A 41 -18.63 -13.38 -10.22
CA ALA A 41 -19.54 -13.78 -9.14
C ALA A 41 -18.79 -14.08 -7.82
N LEU A 42 -17.64 -14.76 -7.90
CA LEU A 42 -16.81 -15.04 -6.73
C LEU A 42 -16.21 -13.76 -6.10
N ALA A 43 -15.74 -12.84 -6.94
CA ALA A 43 -15.21 -11.55 -6.50
C ALA A 43 -16.31 -10.65 -5.89
N ILE A 44 -17.50 -10.64 -6.49
CA ILE A 44 -18.66 -9.92 -5.95
C ILE A 44 -19.09 -10.55 -4.61
N ALA A 45 -19.15 -11.87 -4.51
CA ALA A 45 -19.47 -12.55 -3.26
C ALA A 45 -18.47 -12.20 -2.15
N PHE A 46 -17.18 -12.09 -2.48
CA PHE A 46 -16.15 -11.65 -1.55
C PHE A 46 -16.40 -10.21 -1.07
N SER A 47 -16.67 -9.27 -1.99
CA SER A 47 -17.01 -7.88 -1.62
C SER A 47 -18.29 -7.78 -0.80
N VAL A 48 -19.32 -8.55 -1.14
CA VAL A 48 -20.60 -8.59 -0.42
C VAL A 48 -20.41 -9.15 0.99
N PHE A 49 -19.61 -10.20 1.18
CA PHE A 49 -19.27 -10.71 2.51
C PHE A 49 -18.65 -9.62 3.38
N GLN A 50 -17.69 -8.87 2.85
CA GLN A 50 -16.99 -7.82 3.60
C GLN A 50 -17.90 -6.62 3.91
N LEU A 51 -18.78 -6.25 2.99
CA LEU A 51 -19.81 -5.24 3.24
C LEU A 51 -20.81 -5.72 4.30
N TYR A 52 -21.22 -6.98 4.23
CA TYR A 52 -22.15 -7.57 5.19
C TYR A 52 -21.58 -7.52 6.62
N THR A 53 -20.36 -7.99 6.82
CA THR A 53 -19.73 -7.97 8.16
C THR A 53 -19.43 -6.55 8.63
N ALA A 54 -19.17 -5.61 7.71
CA ALA A 54 -19.01 -4.20 8.06
C ALA A 54 -20.32 -3.54 8.55
N ILE A 55 -21.47 -3.96 8.00
CA ILE A 55 -22.80 -3.43 8.36
C ILE A 55 -23.34 -4.09 9.63
N PHE A 56 -23.29 -5.43 9.69
CA PHE A 56 -23.99 -6.22 10.71
C PHE A 56 -23.10 -6.70 11.85
N GLY A 57 -21.78 -6.52 11.75
CA GLY A 57 -20.81 -6.93 12.76
C GLY A 57 -19.79 -7.92 12.22
N VAL A 58 -18.54 -7.76 12.66
CA VAL A 58 -17.42 -8.62 12.27
C VAL A 58 -17.51 -9.93 13.04
N LEU A 59 -17.19 -11.05 12.37
CA LEU A 59 -17.10 -12.36 13.03
C LEU A 59 -15.92 -12.40 14.02
N ASP A 60 -15.82 -13.49 14.79
CA ASP A 60 -14.60 -13.77 15.55
C ASP A 60 -13.36 -13.66 14.66
N ALA A 61 -12.27 -13.13 15.20
CA ALA A 61 -11.08 -12.77 14.45
C ALA A 61 -10.57 -13.92 13.57
N MET A 62 -10.53 -15.14 14.10
CA MET A 62 -10.05 -16.29 13.35
C MET A 62 -11.02 -16.67 12.22
N LEU A 63 -12.34 -16.59 12.46
CA LEU A 63 -13.35 -16.90 11.45
C LEU A 63 -13.37 -15.86 10.32
N GLN A 64 -13.38 -14.57 10.66
CA GLN A 64 -13.35 -13.46 9.71
C GLN A 64 -12.15 -13.56 8.77
N ARG A 65 -10.96 -13.73 9.36
CA ARG A 65 -9.68 -13.79 8.63
C ARG A 65 -9.60 -15.07 7.78
N SER A 66 -10.16 -16.18 8.26
CA SER A 66 -10.24 -17.45 7.52
C SER A 66 -11.13 -17.35 6.28
N VAL A 67 -12.34 -16.76 6.40
CA VAL A 67 -13.22 -16.55 5.23
C VAL A 67 -12.54 -15.63 4.22
N HIS A 68 -11.95 -14.53 4.71
CA HIS A 68 -11.21 -13.58 3.88
C HIS A 68 -10.07 -14.26 3.10
N LEU A 69 -9.23 -15.04 3.78
CA LEU A 69 -8.11 -15.75 3.15
C LEU A 69 -8.58 -16.82 2.16
N SER A 70 -9.67 -17.56 2.47
CA SER A 70 -10.25 -18.55 1.56
C SER A 70 -10.68 -17.92 0.23
N PHE A 71 -11.43 -16.81 0.26
CA PHE A 71 -11.81 -16.09 -0.96
C PHE A 71 -10.57 -15.55 -1.69
N GLY A 72 -9.64 -14.94 -0.94
CA GLY A 72 -8.42 -14.37 -1.46
C GLY A 72 -7.57 -15.37 -2.24
N LEU A 73 -7.20 -16.48 -1.59
CA LEU A 73 -6.37 -17.51 -2.22
C LEU A 73 -7.06 -18.14 -3.43
N ALA A 74 -8.36 -18.44 -3.34
CA ALA A 74 -9.12 -18.97 -4.47
C ALA A 74 -9.05 -18.03 -5.68
N LEU A 75 -9.35 -16.74 -5.48
CA LEU A 75 -9.30 -15.73 -6.53
C LEU A 75 -7.87 -15.52 -7.05
N ILE A 76 -6.86 -15.51 -6.17
CA ILE A 76 -5.45 -15.36 -6.56
C ILE A 76 -5.02 -16.47 -7.51
N TYR A 77 -5.31 -17.74 -7.19
CA TYR A 77 -4.88 -18.84 -8.04
C TYR A 77 -5.63 -18.90 -9.37
N LEU A 78 -6.91 -18.50 -9.37
CA LEU A 78 -7.66 -18.36 -10.61
C LEU A 78 -7.09 -17.22 -11.47
N LEU A 79 -6.78 -16.06 -10.87
CA LEU A 79 -6.41 -14.86 -11.61
C LEU A 79 -4.92 -14.74 -11.95
N TYR A 80 -4.01 -15.23 -11.12
CA TYR A 80 -2.57 -15.00 -11.27
C TYR A 80 -1.85 -16.29 -11.68
N PRO A 81 -1.31 -16.37 -12.91
CA PRO A 81 -0.66 -17.57 -13.42
C PRO A 81 0.62 -17.87 -12.66
N ALA A 82 0.91 -19.16 -12.43
CA ALA A 82 2.15 -19.59 -11.77
C ALA A 82 3.42 -19.20 -12.54
N SER A 83 3.31 -19.17 -13.88
CA SER A 83 4.40 -18.94 -14.83
C SER A 83 3.99 -17.93 -15.89
N LYS A 84 4.91 -17.05 -16.27
CA LYS A 84 4.73 -16.09 -17.37
C LYS A 84 4.50 -16.75 -18.74
N LYS A 85 4.87 -18.04 -18.88
CA LYS A 85 4.67 -18.83 -20.10
C LYS A 85 3.23 -19.32 -20.26
N TRP A 86 2.43 -19.30 -19.19
CA TRP A 86 1.08 -19.84 -19.21
C TRP A 86 0.10 -18.84 -19.81
N SER A 87 -1.01 -19.35 -20.33
CA SER A 87 -2.04 -18.53 -20.96
C SER A 87 -2.63 -17.52 -19.97
N PHE A 88 -2.79 -16.29 -20.46
CA PHE A 88 -3.49 -15.21 -19.76
C PHE A 88 -5.02 -15.23 -19.98
N THR A 89 -5.51 -16.17 -20.80
CA THR A 89 -6.93 -16.28 -21.17
C THR A 89 -7.55 -17.63 -20.81
N LYS A 90 -6.73 -18.65 -20.52
CA LYS A 90 -7.16 -20.00 -20.11
C LYS A 90 -6.61 -20.37 -18.73
N LEU A 91 -7.44 -21.07 -17.94
CA LEU A 91 -7.06 -21.58 -16.63
C LEU A 91 -6.20 -22.84 -16.79
N HIS A 92 -5.05 -22.88 -16.12
CA HIS A 92 -4.21 -24.07 -16.07
C HIS A 92 -4.74 -25.05 -15.00
N PRO A 93 -4.75 -26.37 -15.22
CA PRO A 93 -5.27 -27.34 -14.25
C PRO A 93 -4.63 -27.25 -12.86
N LEU A 94 -3.31 -27.01 -12.80
CA LEU A 94 -2.62 -26.78 -11.52
C LEU A 94 -3.17 -25.56 -10.76
N ASP A 95 -3.51 -24.50 -11.47
CA ASP A 95 -4.07 -23.29 -10.86
C ASP A 95 -5.50 -23.52 -10.37
N ALA A 96 -6.27 -24.38 -11.06
CA ALA A 96 -7.57 -24.83 -10.57
C ALA A 96 -7.43 -25.64 -9.28
N LEU A 97 -6.47 -26.58 -9.21
CA LEU A 97 -6.20 -27.38 -8.02
C LEU A 97 -5.77 -26.48 -6.84
N LEU A 98 -4.85 -25.54 -7.09
CA LEU A 98 -4.39 -24.60 -6.07
C LEU A 98 -5.51 -23.65 -5.63
N ALA A 99 -6.42 -23.25 -6.51
CA ALA A 99 -7.59 -22.46 -6.14
C ALA A 99 -8.51 -23.20 -5.17
N VAL A 100 -8.77 -24.50 -5.43
CA VAL A 100 -9.55 -25.36 -4.53
C VAL A 100 -8.83 -25.57 -3.20
N ALA A 101 -7.54 -25.91 -3.23
CA ALA A 101 -6.73 -26.07 -2.02
C ALA A 101 -6.65 -24.77 -1.20
N GLY A 102 -6.50 -23.62 -1.88
CA GLY A 102 -6.49 -22.27 -1.29
C GLY A 102 -7.80 -21.88 -0.65
N ALA A 103 -8.94 -22.30 -1.22
CA ALA A 103 -10.24 -22.13 -0.58
C ALA A 103 -10.37 -23.02 0.66
N LEU A 104 -10.00 -24.31 0.54
CA LEU A 104 -10.23 -25.32 1.58
C LEU A 104 -9.28 -25.22 2.77
N ALA A 105 -8.04 -24.79 2.57
CA ALA A 105 -7.05 -24.79 3.64
C ALA A 105 -7.41 -23.85 4.80
N PRO A 106 -7.84 -22.59 4.59
CA PRO A 106 -8.35 -21.75 5.67
C PRO A 106 -9.76 -22.17 6.12
N MET A 107 -10.57 -22.76 5.22
CA MET A 107 -11.90 -23.27 5.56
C MET A 107 -11.86 -24.39 6.59
N TYR A 108 -10.76 -25.15 6.67
CA TYR A 108 -10.54 -26.14 7.72
C TYR A 108 -10.67 -25.54 9.13
N ILE A 109 -10.18 -24.31 9.34
CA ILE A 109 -10.27 -23.61 10.62
C ILE A 109 -11.73 -23.27 10.93
N ILE A 110 -12.51 -22.83 9.93
CA ILE A 110 -13.92 -22.50 10.08
C ILE A 110 -14.71 -23.75 10.49
N ILE A 111 -14.51 -24.86 9.79
CA ILE A 111 -15.22 -26.12 10.02
C ILE A 111 -14.86 -26.72 11.40
N ASN A 112 -13.61 -26.61 11.83
CA ASN A 112 -13.12 -27.22 13.07
C ASN A 112 -12.91 -26.22 14.21
N TYR A 113 -13.46 -25.01 14.11
CA TYR A 113 -13.17 -23.89 15.03
C TYR A 113 -13.35 -24.27 16.50
N GLN A 114 -14.52 -24.81 16.87
CA GLN A 114 -14.81 -25.23 18.25
C GLN A 114 -13.81 -26.29 18.75
N LYS A 115 -13.45 -27.27 17.90
CA LYS A 115 -12.48 -28.32 18.27
C LYS A 115 -11.07 -27.77 18.41
N LEU A 116 -10.68 -26.79 17.59
CA LEU A 116 -9.37 -26.14 17.66
C LEU A 116 -9.24 -25.33 18.95
N VAL A 117 -10.27 -24.54 19.29
CA VAL A 117 -10.32 -23.75 20.51
C VAL A 117 -10.28 -24.65 21.75
N LEU A 118 -11.10 -25.71 21.80
CA LEU A 118 -11.17 -26.62 22.96
C LEU A 118 -9.88 -27.44 23.18
N ARG A 119 -9.07 -27.66 22.13
CA ARG A 119 -7.78 -28.39 22.25
C ARG A 119 -6.64 -27.51 22.76
N ALA A 120 -6.87 -26.22 22.97
CA ALA A 120 -5.94 -25.26 23.59
C ALA A 120 -4.49 -25.36 23.08
N GLY A 121 -4.31 -25.53 21.77
CA GLY A 121 -2.98 -25.64 21.17
C GLY A 121 -2.37 -27.05 21.15
N THR A 122 -3.18 -28.10 21.28
CA THR A 122 -2.76 -29.47 20.96
C THR A 122 -3.13 -29.80 19.51
N ALA A 123 -2.18 -29.60 18.60
CA ALA A 123 -2.38 -29.87 17.17
C ALA A 123 -2.41 -31.40 16.89
N THR A 124 -3.38 -31.85 16.10
CA THR A 124 -3.37 -33.22 15.54
C THR A 124 -2.52 -33.28 14.27
N PRO A 125 -2.15 -34.48 13.80
CA PRO A 125 -1.45 -34.63 12.53
C PRO A 125 -2.19 -33.97 11.35
N MET A 126 -3.53 -34.01 11.35
CA MET A 126 -4.34 -33.32 10.35
C MET A 126 -4.21 -31.79 10.42
N ASP A 127 -4.19 -31.22 11.63
CA ASP A 127 -3.95 -29.78 11.79
C ASP A 127 -2.58 -29.41 11.20
N ILE A 128 -1.53 -30.18 11.51
CA ILE A 128 -0.18 -29.93 10.98
C ILE A 128 -0.16 -29.99 9.44
N VAL A 129 -0.82 -30.97 8.81
CA VAL A 129 -0.92 -31.07 7.34
C VAL A 129 -1.59 -29.83 6.75
N PHE A 130 -2.74 -29.42 7.29
CA PHE A 130 -3.44 -28.22 6.82
C PHE A 130 -2.63 -26.94 7.06
N GLY A 131 -1.89 -26.87 8.16
CA GLY A 131 -0.97 -25.76 8.45
C GLY A 131 0.17 -25.66 7.45
N ILE A 132 0.82 -26.78 7.11
CA ILE A 132 1.88 -26.83 6.10
C ILE A 132 1.32 -26.40 4.74
N ILE A 133 0.20 -26.99 4.32
CA ILE A 133 -0.45 -26.65 3.04
C ILE A 133 -0.79 -25.16 3.00
N GLY A 134 -1.39 -24.64 4.07
CA GLY A 134 -1.76 -23.23 4.16
C GLY A 134 -0.56 -22.27 4.08
N ILE A 135 0.54 -22.56 4.79
CA ILE A 135 1.78 -21.77 4.73
C ILE A 135 2.36 -21.79 3.31
N LEU A 136 2.46 -22.96 2.69
CA LEU A 136 2.99 -23.09 1.33
C LEU A 136 2.12 -22.36 0.29
N LEU A 137 0.79 -22.43 0.44
CA LEU A 137 -0.13 -21.70 -0.41
C LEU A 137 0.04 -20.18 -0.24
N VAL A 138 0.13 -19.67 0.99
CA VAL A 138 0.38 -18.23 1.23
C VAL A 138 1.70 -17.78 0.60
N LEU A 139 2.78 -18.54 0.75
CA LEU A 139 4.08 -18.22 0.12
C LEU A 139 3.99 -18.22 -1.42
N GLU A 140 3.31 -19.19 -2.00
CA GLU A 140 3.12 -19.29 -3.46
C GLU A 140 2.20 -18.18 -3.98
N ALA A 141 1.15 -17.81 -3.25
CA ALA A 141 0.28 -16.68 -3.57
C ALA A 141 1.07 -15.35 -3.51
N ALA A 142 1.88 -15.16 -2.46
CA ALA A 142 2.77 -14.01 -2.34
C ALA A 142 3.79 -13.96 -3.49
N ARG A 143 4.36 -15.10 -3.92
CA ARG A 143 5.25 -15.17 -5.09
C ARG A 143 4.59 -14.61 -6.36
N ARG A 144 3.33 -14.98 -6.59
CA ARG A 144 2.55 -14.64 -7.79
C ARG A 144 2.13 -13.18 -7.83
N VAL A 145 1.64 -12.65 -6.70
CA VAL A 145 1.01 -11.32 -6.66
C VAL A 145 1.98 -10.24 -6.16
N VAL A 146 2.74 -10.53 -5.10
CA VAL A 146 3.63 -9.56 -4.44
C VAL A 146 5.03 -9.62 -5.04
N GLY A 147 5.59 -10.83 -5.12
CA GLY A 147 6.88 -11.11 -5.73
C GLY A 147 7.86 -11.90 -4.88
N ILE A 148 8.95 -12.31 -5.52
CA ILE A 148 10.04 -13.10 -4.92
C ILE A 148 10.69 -12.43 -3.70
N PRO A 149 10.95 -11.11 -3.67
CA PRO A 149 11.57 -10.49 -2.49
C PRO A 149 10.82 -10.78 -1.19
N MET A 150 9.48 -10.69 -1.21
CA MET A 150 8.62 -11.00 -0.07
C MET A 150 8.78 -12.46 0.39
N VAL A 151 8.80 -13.41 -0.55
CA VAL A 151 8.93 -14.84 -0.27
C VAL A 151 10.31 -15.17 0.28
N VAL A 152 11.37 -14.58 -0.28
CA VAL A 152 12.74 -14.77 0.21
C VAL A 152 12.85 -14.31 1.66
N ILE A 153 12.31 -13.14 1.99
CA ILE A 153 12.30 -12.65 3.37
C ILE A 153 11.53 -13.62 4.29
N ALA A 154 10.32 -14.03 3.92
CA ALA A 154 9.54 -14.97 4.73
C ALA A 154 10.27 -16.32 4.93
N VAL A 155 10.89 -16.87 3.88
CA VAL A 155 11.66 -18.13 3.96
C VAL A 155 12.92 -17.96 4.82
N VAL A 156 13.65 -16.85 4.70
CA VAL A 156 14.81 -16.55 5.56
C VAL A 156 14.39 -16.50 7.03
N PHE A 157 13.23 -15.91 7.34
CA PHE A 157 12.70 -15.87 8.69
C PHE A 157 12.30 -17.28 9.16
N ILE A 158 11.66 -18.09 8.30
CA ILE A 158 11.31 -19.48 8.64
C ILE A 158 12.58 -20.27 8.97
N ILE A 159 13.64 -20.12 8.17
CA ILE A 159 14.93 -20.74 8.44
C ILE A 159 15.50 -20.24 9.77
N TYR A 160 15.50 -18.92 10.00
CA TYR A 160 15.95 -18.29 11.25
C TYR A 160 15.28 -18.92 12.48
N ALA A 161 13.96 -19.17 12.41
CA ALA A 161 13.22 -19.82 13.49
C ALA A 161 13.79 -21.20 13.90
N PHE A 162 14.42 -21.93 12.99
CA PHE A 162 15.05 -23.22 13.27
C PHE A 162 16.52 -23.10 13.68
N ILE A 163 17.29 -22.21 13.03
CA ILE A 163 18.75 -22.15 13.21
C ILE A 163 19.19 -21.30 14.41
N GLY A 164 18.26 -20.69 15.14
CA GLY A 164 18.51 -19.86 16.32
C GLY A 164 19.59 -20.35 17.30
N PRO A 165 19.62 -21.64 17.68
CA PRO A 165 20.62 -22.17 18.61
C PRO A 165 22.05 -22.16 18.07
N TYR A 166 22.21 -22.12 16.74
CA TYR A 166 23.50 -22.16 16.05
C TYR A 166 24.01 -20.76 15.68
N ILE A 167 23.21 -19.72 15.86
CA ILE A 167 23.60 -18.34 15.56
C ILE A 167 24.38 -17.77 16.75
N PRO A 168 25.61 -17.25 16.54
CA PRO A 168 26.38 -16.64 17.62
C PRO A 168 25.85 -15.23 17.97
N GLY A 169 26.10 -14.82 19.21
CA GLY A 169 25.87 -13.45 19.67
C GLY A 169 24.39 -13.08 19.91
N LYS A 170 24.07 -11.79 19.75
CA LYS A 170 22.77 -11.22 20.14
C LYS A 170 21.57 -11.71 19.32
N LEU A 171 21.83 -12.33 18.16
CA LEU A 171 20.80 -12.89 17.30
C LEU A 171 20.39 -14.32 17.69
N ALA A 172 21.09 -14.96 18.64
CA ALA A 172 20.77 -16.30 19.10
C ALA A 172 19.37 -16.40 19.74
N HIS A 173 18.72 -17.56 19.63
CA HIS A 173 17.52 -17.90 20.39
C HIS A 173 17.39 -19.42 20.55
N ARG A 174 16.39 -19.86 21.32
CA ARG A 174 16.18 -21.28 21.67
C ARG A 174 15.83 -22.20 20.48
N GLY A 175 15.57 -21.65 19.29
CA GLY A 175 14.97 -22.36 18.17
C GLY A 175 13.49 -22.70 18.41
N ALA A 176 12.76 -22.96 17.32
CA ALA A 176 11.38 -23.43 17.35
C ALA A 176 11.32 -24.88 16.85
N ASN A 177 10.55 -25.73 17.53
CA ASN A 177 10.22 -27.06 16.99
C ASN A 177 9.27 -26.90 15.80
N PHE A 178 9.34 -27.82 14.83
CA PHE A 178 8.54 -27.81 13.62
C PHE A 178 7.04 -27.73 13.90
N GLU A 179 6.50 -28.59 14.77
CA GLU A 179 5.08 -28.58 15.12
C GLU A 179 4.65 -27.26 15.78
N THR A 180 5.45 -26.77 16.73
CA THR A 180 5.22 -25.49 17.39
C THR A 180 5.23 -24.34 16.39
N LEU A 181 6.14 -24.36 15.41
CA LEU A 181 6.21 -23.33 14.38
C LEU A 181 4.96 -23.36 13.50
N ILE A 182 4.56 -24.52 12.97
CA ILE A 182 3.36 -24.63 12.13
C ILE A 182 2.12 -24.17 12.91
N GLN A 183 1.99 -24.59 14.16
CA GLN A 183 0.89 -24.17 15.02
C GLN A 183 0.88 -22.67 15.25
N HIS A 184 2.03 -22.10 15.60
CA HIS A 184 2.18 -20.66 15.81
C HIS A 184 1.83 -19.86 14.55
N LEU A 185 2.32 -20.29 13.39
CA LEU A 185 2.13 -19.56 12.13
C LEU A 185 0.72 -19.68 11.54
N TYR A 186 0.02 -20.81 11.73
CA TYR A 186 -1.25 -21.07 11.02
C TYR A 186 -2.48 -21.14 11.92
N PHE A 187 -2.35 -21.49 13.20
CA PHE A 187 -3.50 -21.68 14.10
C PHE A 187 -3.58 -20.63 15.20
N THR A 188 -2.74 -19.60 15.16
CA THR A 188 -2.80 -18.47 16.09
C THR A 188 -3.02 -17.14 15.37
N THR A 189 -3.36 -16.11 16.15
CA THR A 189 -3.46 -14.72 15.69
C THR A 189 -2.12 -13.97 15.73
N GLU A 190 -1.00 -14.68 15.91
CA GLU A 190 0.35 -14.11 15.80
C GLU A 190 0.98 -14.38 14.42
N GLY A 191 0.45 -15.35 13.67
CA GLY A 191 0.96 -15.76 12.36
C GLY A 191 0.19 -15.19 11.17
N ILE A 192 -0.10 -16.04 10.18
CA ILE A 192 -0.84 -15.71 8.95
C ILE A 192 -2.18 -15.05 9.25
N PHE A 193 -2.91 -15.57 10.24
CA PHE A 193 -4.18 -15.01 10.70
C PHE A 193 -4.01 -13.90 11.73
N GLY A 194 -2.87 -13.22 11.75
CA GLY A 194 -2.57 -12.17 12.70
C GLY A 194 -3.03 -10.79 12.30
N ILE A 195 -2.43 -9.80 12.96
CA ILE A 195 -2.79 -8.39 12.83
C ILE A 195 -2.86 -7.92 11.35
N PRO A 196 -1.86 -8.18 10.48
CA PRO A 196 -1.89 -7.69 9.11
C PRO A 196 -3.13 -8.18 8.33
N LEU A 197 -3.45 -9.48 8.43
CA LEU A 197 -4.59 -10.06 7.75
C LEU A 197 -5.91 -9.59 8.39
N GLY A 198 -5.92 -9.34 9.70
CA GLY A 198 -7.05 -8.74 10.40
C GLY A 198 -7.43 -7.37 9.83
N VAL A 199 -6.46 -6.47 9.71
CA VAL A 199 -6.63 -5.13 9.11
C VAL A 199 -7.05 -5.24 7.65
N SER A 200 -6.44 -6.16 6.87
CA SER A 200 -6.86 -6.49 5.49
C SER A 200 -8.33 -6.92 5.42
N SER A 201 -8.76 -7.81 6.30
CA SER A 201 -10.10 -8.41 6.30
C SER A 201 -11.22 -7.51 6.80
N THR A 202 -10.90 -6.32 7.29
CA THR A 202 -11.85 -5.38 7.87
C THR A 202 -11.82 -4.06 7.10
N PHE A 203 -11.12 -3.06 7.62
CA PHE A 203 -11.19 -1.70 7.09
C PHE A 203 -10.38 -1.51 5.80
N ILE A 204 -9.19 -2.11 5.65
CA ILE A 204 -8.40 -1.96 4.41
C ILE A 204 -9.22 -2.40 3.19
N PHE A 205 -9.91 -3.54 3.27
CA PHE A 205 -10.74 -4.01 2.17
C PHE A 205 -11.81 -2.97 1.78
N LEU A 206 -12.50 -2.38 2.76
CA LEU A 206 -13.51 -1.36 2.49
C LEU A 206 -12.92 -0.08 1.90
N PHE A 207 -11.72 0.32 2.31
CA PHE A 207 -11.04 1.49 1.71
C PHE A 207 -10.58 1.23 0.28
N ILE A 208 -10.10 0.02 -0.03
CA ILE A 208 -9.78 -0.39 -1.41
C ILE A 208 -11.06 -0.41 -2.25
N LEU A 209 -12.14 -0.97 -1.69
CA LEU A 209 -13.44 -0.98 -2.35
C LEU A 209 -13.96 0.45 -2.59
N PHE A 210 -13.84 1.33 -1.60
CA PHE A 210 -14.13 2.75 -1.73
C PHE A 210 -13.32 3.42 -2.85
N GLY A 211 -12.02 3.17 -2.94
CA GLY A 211 -11.17 3.63 -4.03
C GLY A 211 -11.69 3.17 -5.40
N ALA A 212 -12.09 1.89 -5.53
CA ALA A 212 -12.67 1.36 -6.76
C ALA A 212 -14.00 2.02 -7.13
N PHE A 213 -14.83 2.38 -6.15
CA PHE A 213 -16.03 3.17 -6.40
C PHE A 213 -15.70 4.59 -6.85
N LEU A 214 -14.78 5.28 -6.16
CA LEU A 214 -14.36 6.63 -6.50
C LEU A 214 -13.81 6.74 -7.93
N GLU A 215 -12.98 5.79 -8.35
CA GLU A 215 -12.43 5.75 -9.70
C GLU A 215 -13.53 5.71 -10.77
N ARG A 216 -14.59 4.92 -10.53
CA ARG A 216 -15.75 4.81 -11.44
C ARG A 216 -16.62 6.06 -11.48
N THR A 217 -16.58 6.92 -10.46
CA THR A 217 -17.34 8.18 -10.45
C THR A 217 -16.72 9.30 -11.29
N GLY A 218 -15.47 9.12 -11.77
CA GLY A 218 -14.74 10.14 -12.53
C GLY A 218 -14.03 11.17 -11.66
N LEU A 219 -13.81 10.86 -10.37
CA LEU A 219 -13.09 11.73 -9.43
C LEU A 219 -11.64 12.02 -9.89
N GLY A 220 -10.97 11.05 -10.54
CA GLY A 220 -9.61 11.27 -11.02
C GLY A 220 -9.52 12.39 -12.07
N GLN A 221 -10.51 12.48 -12.96
CA GLN A 221 -10.59 13.58 -13.92
C GLN A 221 -10.82 14.92 -13.21
N LEU A 222 -11.66 14.96 -12.17
CA LEU A 222 -11.84 16.17 -11.36
C LEU A 222 -10.52 16.67 -10.78
N PHE A 223 -9.68 15.78 -10.24
CA PHE A 223 -8.39 16.16 -9.67
C PHE A 223 -7.41 16.69 -10.72
N ILE A 224 -7.37 16.07 -11.90
CA ILE A 224 -6.54 16.54 -13.03
C ILE A 224 -7.02 17.92 -13.51
N ASP A 225 -8.32 18.10 -13.71
CA ASP A 225 -8.89 19.37 -14.18
C ASP A 225 -8.68 20.48 -13.15
N LEU A 226 -8.88 20.19 -11.86
CA LEU A 226 -8.65 21.12 -10.76
C LEU A 226 -7.18 21.54 -10.69
N ALA A 227 -6.25 20.57 -10.79
CA ALA A 227 -4.82 20.85 -10.79
C ALA A 227 -4.43 21.75 -11.98
N ASN A 228 -4.95 21.46 -13.18
CA ASN A 228 -4.75 22.28 -14.38
C ASN A 228 -5.26 23.71 -14.19
N SER A 229 -6.48 23.89 -13.67
CA SER A 229 -7.05 25.21 -13.41
C SER A 229 -6.22 26.05 -12.44
N VAL A 230 -5.62 25.42 -11.43
CA VAL A 230 -4.88 26.12 -10.36
C VAL A 230 -3.44 26.41 -10.77
N ALA A 231 -2.76 25.47 -11.41
CA ALA A 231 -1.31 25.49 -11.57
C ALA A 231 -0.81 25.48 -13.02
N GLY A 232 -1.64 25.16 -14.00
CA GLY A 232 -1.23 24.99 -15.40
C GLY A 232 -0.64 26.24 -16.06
N TRP A 233 -1.02 27.44 -15.57
CA TRP A 233 -0.53 28.72 -16.08
C TRP A 233 0.84 29.12 -15.54
N ALA A 234 1.29 28.49 -14.45
CA ALA A 234 2.53 28.87 -13.78
C ALA A 234 3.76 28.44 -14.61
N ALA A 235 4.93 29.05 -14.34
CA ALA A 235 6.19 28.57 -14.92
C ALA A 235 6.40 27.09 -14.54
N GLY A 236 6.57 26.23 -15.55
CA GLY A 236 6.58 24.78 -15.38
C GLY A 236 5.21 24.15 -15.10
N GLY A 237 4.13 24.78 -15.57
CA GLY A 237 2.73 24.44 -15.25
C GLY A 237 2.40 22.95 -15.25
N PRO A 238 2.61 22.22 -16.36
CA PRO A 238 2.39 20.76 -16.43
C PRO A 238 3.04 19.94 -15.32
N ALA A 239 4.26 20.31 -14.90
CA ALA A 239 4.95 19.61 -13.82
C ALA A 239 4.35 19.94 -12.45
N LYS A 240 3.85 21.15 -12.24
CA LYS A 240 3.11 21.53 -11.03
C LYS A 240 1.72 20.90 -10.97
N VAL A 241 1.08 20.77 -12.14
CA VAL A 241 -0.18 20.03 -12.29
C VAL A 241 0.05 18.58 -11.87
N ALA A 242 1.09 17.93 -12.39
CA ALA A 242 1.50 16.59 -11.98
C ALA A 242 1.67 16.48 -10.46
N VAL A 243 2.38 17.43 -9.84
CA VAL A 243 2.57 17.44 -8.39
C VAL A 243 1.24 17.46 -7.61
N ILE A 244 0.29 18.31 -8.00
CA ILE A 244 -1.02 18.41 -7.31
C ILE A 244 -1.91 17.21 -7.63
N SER A 245 -2.06 16.84 -8.91
CA SER A 245 -2.96 15.77 -9.31
C SER A 245 -2.53 14.44 -8.71
N SER A 246 -1.23 14.15 -8.71
CA SER A 246 -0.68 12.90 -8.18
C SER A 246 -0.67 12.89 -6.66
N ALA A 247 -0.60 14.05 -5.99
CA ALA A 247 -0.86 14.15 -4.56
C ALA A 247 -2.28 13.71 -4.22
N LEU A 248 -3.28 14.29 -4.90
CA LEU A 248 -4.69 14.01 -4.65
C LEU A 248 -5.05 12.56 -5.00
N LEU A 249 -4.64 12.08 -6.18
CA LEU A 249 -4.89 10.71 -6.63
C LEU A 249 -4.14 9.67 -5.81
N GLY A 250 -2.91 9.96 -5.40
CA GLY A 250 -2.09 9.05 -4.60
C GLY A 250 -2.66 8.81 -3.21
N THR A 251 -3.40 9.77 -2.64
CA THR A 251 -4.11 9.54 -1.37
C THR A 251 -5.10 8.37 -1.50
N VAL A 252 -5.79 8.27 -2.65
CA VAL A 252 -6.83 7.27 -2.90
C VAL A 252 -6.23 5.93 -3.31
N SER A 253 -5.27 5.92 -4.24
CA SER A 253 -4.74 4.68 -4.80
C SER A 253 -3.80 3.94 -3.84
N GLY A 254 -3.09 4.66 -2.97
CA GLY A 254 -2.13 4.06 -2.03
C GLY A 254 -0.95 3.33 -2.69
N SER A 255 -0.76 3.48 -4.01
CA SER A 255 0.28 2.82 -4.81
C SER A 255 1.02 3.85 -5.66
N SER A 256 2.35 3.93 -5.49
CA SER A 256 3.23 4.80 -6.26
C SER A 256 3.19 4.46 -7.75
N VAL A 257 3.39 3.20 -8.11
CA VAL A 257 3.49 2.74 -9.50
C VAL A 257 2.15 2.90 -10.22
N ALA A 258 1.04 2.51 -9.59
CA ALA A 258 -0.28 2.67 -10.19
C ALA A 258 -0.63 4.15 -10.41
N ASN A 259 -0.25 5.01 -9.45
CA ASN A 259 -0.43 6.45 -9.60
C ASN A 259 0.43 6.99 -10.74
N VAL A 260 1.72 6.66 -10.81
CA VAL A 260 2.62 7.06 -11.92
C VAL A 260 2.06 6.66 -13.28
N VAL A 261 1.50 5.45 -13.41
CA VAL A 261 0.91 5.06 -14.69
C VAL A 261 -0.39 5.80 -14.96
N GLY A 262 -1.25 5.93 -13.95
CA GLY A 262 -2.52 6.63 -14.06
C GLY A 262 -2.36 8.09 -14.50
N THR A 263 -1.73 8.91 -13.67
CA THR A 263 -1.52 10.34 -13.96
C THR A 263 -0.44 10.58 -15.01
N GLY A 264 0.65 9.81 -14.95
CA GLY A 264 1.82 9.98 -15.82
C GLY A 264 1.53 9.74 -17.29
N SER A 265 0.54 8.90 -17.61
CA SER A 265 0.08 8.70 -19.00
C SER A 265 -0.32 10.02 -19.68
N PHE A 266 -0.79 11.01 -18.91
CA PHE A 266 -1.19 12.33 -19.39
C PHE A 266 -0.14 13.41 -19.10
N THR A 267 0.39 13.46 -17.87
CA THR A 267 1.26 14.55 -17.42
C THR A 267 2.68 14.45 -18.01
N ILE A 268 3.23 13.25 -18.21
CA ILE A 268 4.58 13.07 -18.76
C ILE A 268 4.64 13.54 -20.21
N PRO A 269 3.73 13.15 -21.13
CA PRO A 269 3.69 13.72 -22.47
C PRO A 269 3.53 15.24 -22.46
N MET A 270 2.69 15.79 -21.58
CA MET A 270 2.48 17.23 -21.46
C MET A 270 3.75 17.97 -21.04
N MET A 271 4.46 17.47 -20.03
CA MET A 271 5.76 18.00 -19.60
C MET A 271 6.79 17.96 -20.74
N LYS A 272 6.85 16.85 -21.48
CA LYS A 272 7.76 16.71 -22.63
C LYS A 272 7.45 17.69 -23.76
N ARG A 273 6.17 17.89 -24.10
CA ARG A 273 5.74 18.86 -25.13
C ARG A 273 6.13 20.30 -24.78
N LEU A 274 6.12 20.63 -23.48
CA LEU A 274 6.56 21.93 -22.99
C LEU A 274 8.08 22.14 -23.10
N GLY A 275 8.85 21.05 -23.13
CA GLY A 275 10.32 21.09 -23.23
C GLY A 275 11.07 20.53 -22.02
N TYR A 276 10.39 19.89 -21.04
CA TYR A 276 11.11 19.16 -20.00
C TYR A 276 11.87 17.96 -20.58
N LYS A 277 13.07 17.69 -20.04
CA LYS A 277 13.82 16.48 -20.36
C LYS A 277 12.99 15.24 -19.99
N PRO A 278 12.96 14.19 -20.83
CA PRO A 278 12.20 12.97 -20.56
C PRO A 278 12.48 12.35 -19.18
N GLU A 279 13.76 12.28 -18.78
CA GLU A 279 14.17 11.75 -17.47
C GLU A 279 13.67 12.60 -16.31
N PHE A 280 13.53 13.92 -16.49
CA PHE A 280 13.02 14.80 -15.45
C PHE A 280 11.49 14.70 -15.36
N ALA A 281 10.80 14.65 -16.50
CA ALA A 281 9.34 14.47 -16.53
C ALA A 281 8.90 13.19 -15.82
N GLY A 282 9.56 12.05 -16.12
CA GLY A 282 9.31 10.80 -15.41
C GLY A 282 9.66 10.87 -13.92
N ALA A 283 10.69 11.62 -13.55
CA ALA A 283 11.11 11.79 -12.16
C ALA A 283 10.13 12.64 -11.33
N VAL A 284 9.60 13.72 -11.91
CA VAL A 284 8.58 14.57 -11.27
C VAL A 284 7.35 13.73 -10.95
N GLU A 285 6.87 12.97 -11.94
CA GLU A 285 5.70 12.14 -11.78
C GLU A 285 5.89 11.05 -10.73
N ALA A 286 7.03 10.35 -10.76
CA ALA A 286 7.38 9.34 -9.77
C ALA A 286 7.46 9.91 -8.35
N THR A 287 8.13 11.05 -8.20
CA THR A 287 8.29 11.70 -6.90
C THR A 287 6.94 12.19 -6.35
N ALA A 288 6.14 12.87 -7.18
CA ALA A 288 4.81 13.32 -6.79
C ALA A 288 3.89 12.15 -6.43
N SER A 289 3.97 11.05 -7.17
CA SER A 289 3.15 9.85 -6.96
C SER A 289 3.52 9.09 -5.68
N THR A 290 4.82 8.92 -5.40
CA THR A 290 5.29 8.28 -4.16
C THR A 290 4.89 9.10 -2.93
N GLY A 291 4.94 10.43 -3.02
CA GLY A 291 4.47 11.30 -1.94
C GLY A 291 3.00 11.15 -1.59
N GLY A 292 2.16 10.67 -2.52
CA GLY A 292 0.72 10.59 -2.32
C GLY A 292 0.35 9.60 -1.22
N GLN A 293 1.23 8.63 -0.98
CA GLN A 293 1.10 7.66 0.12
C GLN A 293 1.34 8.30 1.50
N LEU A 294 2.03 9.45 1.56
CA LEU A 294 2.25 10.22 2.78
C LEU A 294 1.13 11.22 3.06
N MET A 295 0.33 11.54 2.04
CA MET A 295 -0.63 12.63 2.09
C MET A 295 -1.99 12.15 2.66
N PRO A 296 -2.49 12.79 3.74
CA PRO A 296 -3.86 12.63 4.20
C PRO A 296 -4.90 12.97 3.11
N PRO A 297 -6.11 12.38 3.11
CA PRO A 297 -6.78 11.80 4.29
C PRO A 297 -6.80 10.27 4.36
N ILE A 298 -6.34 9.57 3.32
CA ILE A 298 -6.43 8.10 3.23
C ILE A 298 -5.06 7.44 3.46
N MET A 299 -3.96 8.03 2.95
CA MET A 299 -2.58 7.55 3.15
C MET A 299 -2.35 6.05 2.82
N GLY A 300 -3.16 5.47 1.93
CA GLY A 300 -3.10 4.07 1.52
C GLY A 300 -3.30 3.03 2.65
N ALA A 301 -3.05 1.76 2.32
CA ALA A 301 -3.24 0.63 3.24
C ALA A 301 -2.22 0.57 4.41
N ALA A 302 -1.06 1.20 4.28
CA ALA A 302 -0.03 1.16 5.31
C ALA A 302 -0.35 2.00 6.55
N ALA A 303 -1.03 3.15 6.40
CA ALA A 303 -1.44 3.96 7.55
C ALA A 303 -2.44 3.21 8.46
N PHE A 304 -3.27 2.34 7.87
CA PHE A 304 -4.17 1.45 8.59
C PHE A 304 -3.44 0.39 9.40
N LEU A 305 -2.42 -0.25 8.80
CA LEU A 305 -1.54 -1.16 9.53
C LEU A 305 -0.77 -0.46 10.63
N MET A 306 -0.36 0.80 10.41
CA MET A 306 0.31 1.61 11.41
C MET A 306 -0.57 1.88 12.62
N ALA A 307 -1.84 2.25 12.40
CA ALA A 307 -2.80 2.43 13.49
C ALA A 307 -2.90 1.19 14.36
N GLU A 308 -3.00 0.01 13.72
CA GLU A 308 -3.16 -1.25 14.43
C GLU A 308 -1.87 -1.67 15.16
N PHE A 309 -0.69 -1.54 14.53
CA PHE A 309 0.59 -1.93 15.16
C PHE A 309 0.97 -1.02 16.32
N THR A 310 0.68 0.27 16.20
CA THR A 310 1.06 1.26 17.22
C THR A 310 0.01 1.43 18.30
N GLY A 311 -1.23 0.96 18.07
CA GLY A 311 -2.40 1.26 18.89
C GLY A 311 -2.82 2.74 18.85
N ILE A 312 -2.23 3.55 17.97
CA ILE A 312 -2.52 4.97 17.84
C ILE A 312 -3.73 5.15 16.91
N PRO A 313 -4.76 5.92 17.31
CA PRO A 313 -5.93 6.15 16.47
C PRO A 313 -5.54 6.66 15.09
N TYR A 314 -6.19 6.13 14.04
CA TYR A 314 -5.91 6.51 12.66
C TYR A 314 -6.02 8.02 12.42
N SER A 315 -7.03 8.68 13.01
CA SER A 315 -7.21 10.14 12.93
C SER A 315 -5.99 10.92 13.43
N ARG A 316 -5.31 10.40 14.45
CA ARG A 316 -4.08 10.99 14.98
C ARG A 316 -2.91 10.79 14.02
N ILE A 317 -2.79 9.62 13.40
CA ILE A 317 -1.74 9.33 12.41
C ILE A 317 -1.88 10.23 11.19
N ILE A 318 -3.07 10.34 10.62
CA ILE A 318 -3.28 11.22 9.46
C ILE A 318 -3.08 12.70 9.82
N GLY A 319 -3.47 13.12 11.02
CA GLY A 319 -3.20 14.48 11.51
C GLY A 319 -1.71 14.77 11.64
N ALA A 320 -0.95 13.84 12.22
CA ALA A 320 0.50 13.92 12.35
C ALA A 320 1.23 14.00 11.00
N ALA A 321 0.66 13.40 9.94
CA ALA A 321 1.26 13.38 8.61
C ALA A 321 1.04 14.67 7.80
N VAL A 322 0.11 15.55 8.20
CA VAL A 322 -0.21 16.79 7.45
C VAL A 322 1.01 17.67 7.24
N VAL A 323 1.71 18.03 8.32
CA VAL A 323 2.88 18.94 8.25
C VAL A 323 4.03 18.29 7.46
N PRO A 324 4.45 17.04 7.75
CA PRO A 324 5.43 16.33 6.94
C PRO A 324 5.07 16.23 5.45
N ALA A 325 3.81 15.96 5.10
CA ALA A 325 3.35 15.85 3.72
C ALA A 325 3.42 17.20 2.99
N ILE A 326 2.99 18.30 3.64
CA ILE A 326 3.10 19.65 3.08
C ILE A 326 4.56 20.00 2.81
N LEU A 327 5.48 19.73 3.75
CA LEU A 327 6.91 19.98 3.57
C LEU A 327 7.50 19.17 2.41
N TYR A 328 7.11 17.90 2.29
CA TYR A 328 7.51 17.07 1.16
C TYR A 328 7.07 17.68 -0.17
N TYR A 329 5.79 17.96 -0.33
CA TYR A 329 5.24 18.49 -1.57
C TYR A 329 5.72 19.90 -1.89
N PHE A 330 5.97 20.72 -0.87
CA PHE A 330 6.63 22.00 -1.04
C PHE A 330 8.05 21.84 -1.61
N GLY A 331 8.82 20.88 -1.10
CA GLY A 331 10.15 20.57 -1.62
C GLY A 331 10.11 20.13 -3.10
N VAL A 332 9.20 19.22 -3.44
CA VAL A 332 9.02 18.76 -4.84
C VAL A 332 8.58 19.93 -5.74
N TRP A 333 7.61 20.72 -5.29
CA TRP A 333 7.11 21.89 -6.01
C TRP A 333 8.19 22.94 -6.25
N ALA A 334 9.00 23.24 -5.23
CA ALA A 334 10.12 24.16 -5.35
C ALA A 334 11.16 23.64 -6.34
N GLY A 335 11.53 22.36 -6.26
CA GLY A 335 12.45 21.72 -7.21
C GLY A 335 11.97 21.83 -8.66
N VAL A 336 10.69 21.52 -8.91
CA VAL A 336 10.06 21.70 -10.22
C VAL A 336 10.06 23.17 -10.67
N HIS A 337 9.76 24.09 -9.76
CA HIS A 337 9.69 25.51 -10.09
C HIS A 337 11.04 26.08 -10.49
N PHE A 338 12.10 25.77 -9.73
CA PHE A 338 13.45 26.24 -10.04
C PHE A 338 14.00 25.59 -11.30
N GLU A 339 13.72 24.31 -11.55
CA GLU A 339 14.10 23.65 -12.80
C GLU A 339 13.38 24.30 -14.00
N ALA A 340 12.09 24.64 -13.87
CA ALA A 340 11.34 25.33 -14.92
C ALA A 340 11.94 26.69 -15.24
N LYS A 341 12.26 27.48 -14.20
CA LYS A 341 12.84 28.81 -14.34
C LYS A 341 14.23 28.76 -14.95
N LYS A 342 15.07 27.82 -14.52
CA LYS A 342 16.41 27.58 -15.07
C LYS A 342 16.38 27.27 -16.57
N ASN A 343 15.40 26.50 -17.02
CA ASN A 343 15.25 26.11 -18.43
C ASN A 343 14.32 27.06 -19.23
N GLY A 344 13.87 28.19 -18.65
CA GLY A 344 13.02 29.16 -19.34
C GLY A 344 11.62 28.66 -19.71
N LEU A 345 11.12 27.59 -19.06
CA LEU A 345 9.84 26.95 -19.39
C LEU A 345 8.65 27.80 -18.90
N ARG A 346 7.75 28.15 -19.82
CA ARG A 346 6.52 28.91 -19.54
C ARG A 346 5.34 27.98 -19.28
N GLY A 347 4.29 28.47 -18.63
CA GLY A 347 3.05 27.71 -18.45
C GLY A 347 2.18 27.73 -19.71
N LEU A 348 1.07 26.99 -19.67
CA LEU A 348 0.04 27.04 -20.72
C LEU A 348 -0.67 28.41 -20.70
N SER A 349 -1.23 28.82 -21.83
CA SER A 349 -2.04 30.03 -21.89
C SER A 349 -3.32 29.84 -21.04
N ARG A 350 -3.84 30.91 -20.45
CA ARG A 350 -5.04 30.83 -19.60
C ARG A 350 -6.29 30.39 -20.36
N GLU A 351 -6.28 30.52 -21.67
CA GLU A 351 -7.37 30.14 -22.58
C GLU A 351 -7.42 28.63 -22.83
N GLU A 352 -6.27 27.95 -22.78
CA GLU A 352 -6.17 26.48 -22.92
C GLU A 352 -6.55 25.74 -21.63
N LEU A 353 -6.69 26.45 -20.52
CA LEU A 353 -6.94 25.85 -19.20
C LEU A 353 -8.44 25.76 -18.88
N PRO A 354 -8.88 24.67 -18.24
CA PRO A 354 -10.26 24.58 -17.76
C PRO A 354 -10.53 25.68 -16.73
N LYS A 355 -11.71 26.31 -16.81
CA LYS A 355 -12.11 27.36 -15.87
C LYS A 355 -12.49 26.74 -14.52
N LEU A 356 -11.83 27.17 -13.44
CA LEU A 356 -12.05 26.63 -12.08
C LEU A 356 -13.55 26.58 -11.69
N LYS A 357 -14.29 27.66 -11.97
CA LYS A 357 -15.73 27.75 -11.68
C LYS A 357 -16.52 26.65 -12.39
N GLN A 358 -16.17 26.35 -13.64
CA GLN A 358 -16.82 25.31 -14.42
C GLN A 358 -16.51 23.92 -13.84
N VAL A 359 -15.23 23.64 -13.55
CA VAL A 359 -14.79 22.37 -12.94
C VAL A 359 -15.52 22.09 -11.62
N ILE A 360 -15.55 23.06 -10.71
CA ILE A 360 -16.23 22.93 -9.41
C ILE A 360 -17.73 22.75 -9.61
N THR A 361 -18.35 23.53 -10.51
CA THR A 361 -19.78 23.43 -10.76
C THR A 361 -20.13 22.06 -11.34
N GLU A 362 -19.37 21.55 -12.31
CA GLU A 362 -19.67 20.32 -13.04
C GLU A 362 -19.32 19.03 -12.29
N ARG A 363 -18.23 19.03 -11.51
CA ARG A 363 -17.69 17.81 -10.89
C ARG A 363 -17.40 17.96 -9.39
N GLY A 364 -17.47 19.15 -8.81
CA GLY A 364 -17.09 19.39 -7.41
C GLY A 364 -17.88 18.58 -6.38
N HIS A 365 -19.10 18.16 -6.72
CA HIS A 365 -19.91 17.27 -5.87
C HIS A 365 -19.29 15.88 -5.66
N LEU A 366 -18.35 15.43 -6.50
CA LEU A 366 -17.65 14.16 -6.33
C LEU A 366 -16.67 14.15 -5.14
N ILE A 367 -16.36 15.31 -4.56
CA ILE A 367 -15.51 15.43 -3.37
C ILE A 367 -16.27 15.09 -2.07
N ILE A 368 -17.62 15.11 -2.09
CA ILE A 368 -18.47 14.82 -0.92
C ILE A 368 -18.03 13.57 -0.11
N PRO A 369 -17.80 12.38 -0.72
CA PRO A 369 -17.34 11.22 0.03
C PRO A 369 -16.00 11.40 0.75
N LEU A 370 -15.06 12.19 0.20
CA LEU A 370 -13.78 12.50 0.84
C LEU A 370 -13.95 13.46 2.01
N ILE A 371 -14.85 14.43 1.92
CA ILE A 371 -15.16 15.32 3.05
C ILE A 371 -15.83 14.51 4.16
N ALA A 372 -16.77 13.63 3.80
CA ALA A 372 -17.47 12.79 4.75
C ALA A 372 -16.53 11.83 5.50
N ILE A 373 -15.54 11.24 4.81
CA ILE A 373 -14.59 10.34 5.46
C ILE A 373 -13.74 11.06 6.49
N ILE A 374 -13.24 12.26 6.16
CA ILE A 374 -12.48 13.10 7.10
C ILE A 374 -13.36 13.47 8.29
N TYR A 375 -14.57 13.96 8.03
CA TYR A 375 -15.50 14.36 9.06
C TYR A 375 -15.81 13.22 10.05
N LEU A 376 -16.13 12.03 9.53
CA LEU A 376 -16.45 10.87 10.36
C LEU A 376 -15.25 10.42 11.20
N LEU A 377 -14.05 10.38 10.62
CA LEU A 377 -12.83 9.99 11.33
C LEU A 377 -12.46 10.99 12.44
N VAL A 378 -12.56 12.29 12.17
CA VAL A 378 -12.29 13.35 13.15
C VAL A 378 -13.37 13.35 14.25
N SER A 379 -14.61 12.98 13.91
CA SER A 379 -15.71 12.81 14.86
C SER A 379 -15.62 11.52 15.70
N GLY A 380 -14.56 10.72 15.55
CA GLY A 380 -14.32 9.52 16.36
C GLY A 380 -14.99 8.23 15.85
N TYR A 381 -15.56 8.23 14.64
CA TYR A 381 -16.05 6.98 14.04
C TYR A 381 -14.89 6.07 13.65
N THR A 382 -15.12 4.76 13.69
CA THR A 382 -14.13 3.78 13.26
C THR A 382 -13.84 3.90 11.76
N PRO A 383 -12.60 3.60 11.30
CA PRO A 383 -12.26 3.62 9.87
C PRO A 383 -13.21 2.77 9.02
N MET A 384 -13.62 1.61 9.54
CA MET A 384 -14.56 0.71 8.86
C MET A 384 -15.91 1.38 8.58
N ARG A 385 -16.48 2.10 9.57
CA ARG A 385 -17.74 2.84 9.41
C ARG A 385 -17.57 4.04 8.47
N ALA A 386 -16.45 4.75 8.56
CA ALA A 386 -16.16 5.88 7.69
C ALA A 386 -16.10 5.46 6.21
N ALA A 387 -15.42 4.35 5.91
CA ALA A 387 -15.36 3.79 4.55
C ALA A 387 -16.73 3.34 4.04
N LEU A 388 -17.54 2.68 4.88
CA LEU A 388 -18.89 2.25 4.49
C LEU A 388 -19.77 3.44 4.05
N TRP A 389 -19.81 4.51 4.86
CA TRP A 389 -20.54 5.72 4.50
C TRP A 389 -19.96 6.41 3.26
N ALA A 390 -18.62 6.44 3.12
CA ALA A 390 -17.97 7.01 1.96
C ALA A 390 -18.29 6.25 0.66
N ILE A 391 -18.41 4.91 0.70
CA ILE A 391 -18.89 4.10 -0.43
C ILE A 391 -20.31 4.52 -0.81
N VAL A 392 -21.24 4.57 0.14
CA VAL A 392 -22.63 4.97 -0.13
C VAL A 392 -22.69 6.38 -0.71
N LEU A 393 -21.95 7.32 -0.12
CA LEU A 393 -21.90 8.70 -0.57
C LEU A 393 -21.20 8.88 -1.93
N SER A 394 -20.27 8.00 -2.30
CA SER A 394 -19.67 8.03 -3.64
C SER A 394 -20.71 7.71 -4.72
N ILE A 395 -21.61 6.76 -4.46
CA ILE A 395 -22.70 6.41 -5.36
C ILE A 395 -23.70 7.56 -5.45
N ILE A 396 -24.17 8.06 -4.29
CA ILE A 396 -25.15 9.15 -4.20
C ILE A 396 -24.62 10.42 -4.87
N SER A 397 -23.37 10.80 -4.59
CA SER A 397 -22.75 11.99 -5.18
C SER A 397 -22.67 11.88 -6.71
N SER A 398 -22.29 10.71 -7.24
CA SER A 398 -22.26 10.49 -8.70
C SER A 398 -23.60 10.78 -9.37
N TRP A 399 -24.71 10.50 -8.68
CA TRP A 399 -26.08 10.64 -9.19
C TRP A 399 -26.65 12.07 -9.14
N ILE A 400 -25.97 13.02 -8.50
CA ILE A 400 -26.41 14.43 -8.42
C ILE A 400 -26.48 15.08 -9.80
N LYS A 401 -25.52 14.76 -10.68
CA LYS A 401 -25.46 15.29 -12.05
C LYS A 401 -25.55 14.20 -13.10
N LYS A 402 -26.26 14.48 -14.19
CA LYS A 402 -26.40 13.55 -15.33
C LYS A 402 -25.05 13.14 -15.93
N GLY A 403 -24.10 14.06 -16.03
CA GLY A 403 -22.78 13.82 -16.63
C GLY A 403 -21.84 12.93 -15.79
N THR A 404 -22.11 12.74 -14.50
CA THR A 404 -21.29 11.92 -13.59
C THR A 404 -22.02 10.68 -13.08
N ARG A 405 -23.26 10.44 -13.53
CA ARG A 405 -24.11 9.37 -13.02
C ARG A 405 -23.56 8.01 -13.46
N ILE A 406 -23.13 7.21 -12.49
CA ILE A 406 -22.75 5.82 -12.75
C ILE A 406 -24.02 4.96 -12.92
N PRO A 407 -24.12 4.11 -13.96
CA PRO A 407 -25.23 3.20 -14.12
C PRO A 407 -25.11 2.03 -13.12
N PRO A 408 -26.22 1.32 -12.78
CA PRO A 408 -26.20 0.23 -11.80
C PRO A 408 -25.20 -0.89 -12.10
N ILE A 409 -24.94 -1.17 -13.38
CA ILE A 409 -23.94 -2.17 -13.78
C ILE A 409 -22.51 -1.76 -13.36
N GLU A 410 -22.20 -0.47 -13.31
CA GLU A 410 -20.89 0.03 -12.87
C GLU A 410 -20.72 -0.11 -11.35
N ILE A 411 -21.81 -0.09 -10.57
CA ILE A 411 -21.78 -0.41 -9.12
C ILE A 411 -21.34 -1.87 -8.92
N VAL A 412 -21.93 -2.80 -9.69
CA VAL A 412 -21.55 -4.22 -9.62
C VAL A 412 -20.10 -4.44 -10.08
N ARG A 413 -19.68 -3.75 -11.14
CA ARG A 413 -18.29 -3.79 -11.62
C ARG A 413 -17.31 -3.18 -10.62
N ALA A 414 -17.72 -2.16 -9.85
CA ALA A 414 -16.91 -1.60 -8.77
C ALA A 414 -16.71 -2.62 -7.63
N LEU A 415 -17.72 -3.42 -7.30
CA LEU A 415 -17.58 -4.53 -6.33
C LEU A 415 -16.52 -5.55 -6.79
N GLU A 416 -16.56 -5.95 -8.05
CA GLU A 416 -15.55 -6.85 -8.62
C GLU A 416 -14.16 -6.21 -8.64
N ALA A 417 -14.05 -4.95 -9.08
CA ALA A 417 -12.80 -4.23 -9.16
C ALA A 417 -12.14 -4.06 -7.78
N GLY A 418 -12.93 -3.72 -6.75
CA GLY A 418 -12.46 -3.62 -5.37
C GLY A 418 -11.95 -4.95 -4.83
N ALA A 419 -12.68 -6.05 -5.05
CA ALA A 419 -12.22 -7.39 -4.65
C ALA A 419 -10.90 -7.78 -5.33
N ARG A 420 -10.75 -7.51 -6.64
CA ARG A 420 -9.51 -7.79 -7.37
C ARG A 420 -8.35 -6.94 -6.86
N ALA A 421 -8.57 -5.65 -6.63
CA ALA A 421 -7.55 -4.73 -6.10
C ALA A 421 -7.11 -5.11 -4.67
N ALA A 422 -7.98 -5.75 -3.88
CA ALA A 422 -7.65 -6.19 -2.53
C ALA A 422 -6.76 -7.44 -2.48
N LEU A 423 -6.64 -8.22 -3.56
CA LEU A 423 -5.90 -9.50 -3.56
C LEU A 423 -4.41 -9.34 -3.30
N GLY A 424 -3.80 -8.27 -3.81
CA GLY A 424 -2.38 -7.98 -3.57
C GLY A 424 -2.09 -7.66 -2.11
N VAL A 425 -2.92 -6.80 -1.52
CA VAL A 425 -2.86 -6.45 -0.09
C VAL A 425 -3.12 -7.67 0.79
N LEU A 426 -4.07 -8.53 0.42
CA LEU A 426 -4.37 -9.78 1.12
C LEU A 426 -3.17 -10.75 1.10
N ALA A 427 -2.58 -11.00 -0.07
CA ALA A 427 -1.41 -11.87 -0.19
C ALA A 427 -0.20 -11.31 0.59
N ALA A 428 0.02 -9.99 0.50
CA ALA A 428 1.06 -9.29 1.23
C ALA A 428 0.88 -9.42 2.74
N THR A 429 -0.32 -9.17 3.26
CA THR A 429 -0.59 -9.23 4.70
C THR A 429 -0.56 -10.65 5.24
N ALA A 430 -1.08 -11.65 4.52
CA ALA A 430 -0.98 -13.05 4.93
C ALA A 430 0.50 -13.51 5.03
N CYS A 431 1.32 -13.17 4.03
CA CYS A 431 2.74 -13.50 4.05
C CYS A 431 3.50 -12.70 5.11
N ALA A 432 3.14 -11.44 5.33
CA ALA A 432 3.71 -10.63 6.39
C ALA A 432 3.35 -11.17 7.79
N GLY A 433 2.19 -11.81 7.94
CA GLY A 433 1.83 -12.57 9.15
C GLY A 433 2.83 -13.69 9.46
N ILE A 434 3.42 -14.35 8.44
CA ILE A 434 4.50 -15.32 8.64
C ILE A 434 5.73 -14.63 9.26
N ILE A 435 6.11 -13.47 8.71
CA ILE A 435 7.27 -12.69 9.16
C ILE A 435 7.06 -12.24 10.62
N ILE A 436 5.89 -11.67 10.93
CA ILE A 436 5.55 -11.20 12.27
C ILE A 436 5.51 -12.37 13.26
N GLY A 437 4.84 -13.48 12.92
CA GLY A 437 4.78 -14.63 13.81
C GLY A 437 6.17 -15.13 14.20
N ILE A 438 7.11 -15.13 13.25
CA ILE A 438 8.50 -15.51 13.55
C ILE A 438 9.19 -14.46 14.42
N VAL A 439 8.99 -13.17 14.13
CA VAL A 439 9.55 -12.08 14.92
C VAL A 439 9.05 -12.14 16.36
N THR A 440 7.76 -12.37 16.58
CA THR A 440 7.14 -12.53 17.89
C THR A 440 7.68 -13.78 18.59
N LEU A 441 7.75 -14.93 17.90
CA LEU A 441 8.22 -16.19 18.45
C LEU A 441 9.69 -16.16 18.89
N THR A 442 10.54 -15.40 18.18
CA THR A 442 12.00 -15.40 18.37
C THR A 442 12.53 -14.16 19.11
N GLY A 443 11.72 -13.10 19.22
CA GLY A 443 12.12 -11.78 19.69
C GLY A 443 13.04 -11.02 18.73
N LEU A 444 13.03 -11.37 17.44
CA LEU A 444 14.00 -10.85 16.45
C LEU A 444 13.96 -9.32 16.28
N GLY A 445 12.77 -8.70 16.36
CA GLY A 445 12.61 -7.26 16.14
C GLY A 445 13.43 -6.43 17.14
N LEU A 446 13.35 -6.75 18.42
CA LEU A 446 14.15 -6.11 19.47
C LEU A 446 15.64 -6.38 19.29
N LYS A 447 16.02 -7.59 18.88
CA LYS A 447 17.42 -7.97 18.65
C LYS A 447 18.04 -7.19 17.49
N LEU A 448 17.37 -7.11 16.34
CA LEU A 448 17.84 -6.32 15.21
C LEU A 448 17.91 -4.83 15.57
N GLY A 449 16.93 -4.32 16.32
CA GLY A 449 16.97 -2.97 16.86
C GLY A 449 18.22 -2.72 17.72
N SER A 450 18.56 -3.67 18.59
CA SER A 450 19.77 -3.57 19.41
C SER A 450 21.06 -3.54 18.60
N VAL A 451 21.17 -4.38 17.56
CA VAL A 451 22.34 -4.44 16.68
C VAL A 451 22.54 -3.11 15.94
N LEU A 452 21.45 -2.50 15.44
CA LEU A 452 21.53 -1.20 14.76
C LEU A 452 22.01 -0.08 15.70
N VAL A 453 21.52 -0.07 16.93
CA VAL A 453 21.91 0.94 17.94
C VAL A 453 23.34 0.72 18.42
N ASP A 454 23.79 -0.52 18.56
CA ASP A 454 25.17 -0.84 18.93
C ASP A 454 26.15 -0.44 17.82
N LEU A 455 25.82 -0.73 16.55
CA LEU A 455 26.62 -0.32 15.40
C LEU A 455 26.76 1.21 15.32
N ALA A 456 25.74 1.92 15.77
CA ALA A 456 25.71 3.38 15.88
C ALA A 456 26.41 3.93 17.14
N GLY A 457 26.95 3.08 18.02
CA GLY A 457 27.55 3.49 19.29
C GLY A 457 26.56 4.17 20.25
N GLY A 458 25.26 3.89 20.12
CA GLY A 458 24.21 4.54 20.90
C GLY A 458 23.90 6.00 20.48
N MET A 459 24.44 6.48 19.36
CA MET A 459 24.21 7.83 18.87
C MET A 459 22.92 7.90 18.02
N LEU A 460 22.11 8.95 18.20
CA LEU A 460 20.83 9.09 17.49
C LEU A 460 20.97 9.19 15.98
N ILE A 461 21.78 10.12 15.48
CA ILE A 461 21.88 10.36 14.03
C ILE A 461 22.44 9.14 13.29
N PRO A 462 23.53 8.48 13.75
CA PRO A 462 23.99 7.25 13.14
C PRO A 462 22.96 6.10 13.18
N THR A 463 22.20 5.94 14.28
CA THR A 463 21.12 4.95 14.33
C THR A 463 20.05 5.25 13.29
N LEU A 464 19.61 6.50 13.16
CA LEU A 464 18.64 6.90 12.14
C LEU A 464 19.19 6.66 10.72
N PHE A 465 20.47 6.90 10.50
CA PHE A 465 21.13 6.62 9.23
C PHE A 465 21.13 5.12 8.89
N PHE A 466 21.52 4.25 9.82
CA PHE A 466 21.47 2.80 9.59
C PHE A 466 20.04 2.30 9.44
N THR A 467 19.11 2.80 10.25
CA THR A 467 17.67 2.52 10.14
C THR A 467 17.16 2.89 8.75
N MET A 468 17.50 4.08 8.25
CA MET A 468 17.15 4.53 6.89
C MET A 468 17.69 3.57 5.83
N LEU A 469 18.96 3.19 5.89
CA LEU A 469 19.55 2.26 4.93
C LEU A 469 18.86 0.90 4.97
N THR A 470 18.61 0.37 6.16
CA THR A 470 17.89 -0.89 6.35
C THR A 470 16.46 -0.81 5.79
N SER A 471 15.73 0.27 6.07
CA SER A 471 14.37 0.47 5.55
C SER A 471 14.35 0.59 4.02
N LEU A 472 15.30 1.31 3.42
CA LEU A 472 15.44 1.40 1.96
C LEU A 472 15.68 0.02 1.34
N ILE A 473 16.62 -0.76 1.89
CA ILE A 473 16.96 -2.09 1.37
C ILE A 473 15.78 -3.05 1.50
N LEU A 474 15.13 -3.08 2.66
CA LEU A 474 13.99 -3.96 2.93
C LEU A 474 12.74 -3.58 2.13
N GLY A 475 12.56 -2.29 1.85
CA GLY A 475 11.42 -1.78 1.08
C GLY A 475 11.56 -1.98 -0.44
N MET A 476 12.74 -2.34 -0.94
CA MET A 476 12.97 -2.47 -2.37
C MET A 476 12.13 -3.57 -3.01
N GLY A 477 11.31 -3.18 -3.99
CA GLY A 477 10.66 -4.12 -4.89
C GLY A 477 9.45 -4.85 -4.29
N VAL A 478 8.86 -4.30 -3.22
CA VAL A 478 7.64 -4.81 -2.59
C VAL A 478 6.57 -3.71 -2.50
N PRO A 479 5.28 -4.06 -2.60
CA PRO A 479 4.17 -3.11 -2.44
C PRO A 479 4.19 -2.39 -1.09
N THR A 480 3.65 -1.17 -1.03
CA THR A 480 3.62 -0.29 0.15
C THR A 480 3.19 -0.98 1.44
N THR A 481 2.14 -1.79 1.39
CA THR A 481 1.64 -2.55 2.54
C THR A 481 2.68 -3.53 3.06
N ALA A 482 3.25 -4.36 2.18
CA ALA A 482 4.30 -5.32 2.54
C ALA A 482 5.54 -4.59 3.07
N ASN A 483 5.93 -3.52 2.38
CA ASN A 483 7.04 -2.65 2.72
C ASN A 483 6.91 -2.14 4.16
N TYR A 484 5.77 -1.54 4.51
CA TYR A 484 5.54 -1.04 5.85
C TYR A 484 5.65 -2.14 6.90
N VAL A 485 5.05 -3.32 6.68
CA VAL A 485 5.11 -4.39 7.68
C VAL A 485 6.54 -4.85 7.91
N ILE A 486 7.29 -5.11 6.85
CA ILE A 486 8.69 -5.56 6.96
C ILE A 486 9.54 -4.49 7.65
N THR A 487 9.49 -3.25 7.15
CA THR A 487 10.34 -2.17 7.64
C THR A 487 10.00 -1.80 9.08
N SER A 488 8.72 -1.64 9.43
CA SER A 488 8.32 -1.28 10.79
C SER A 488 8.68 -2.36 11.81
N THR A 489 8.45 -3.63 11.49
CA THR A 489 8.74 -4.76 12.41
C THR A 489 10.23 -4.88 12.74
N ILE A 490 11.10 -4.50 11.80
CA ILE A 490 12.56 -4.65 11.94
C ILE A 490 13.24 -3.36 12.42
N THR A 491 12.85 -2.22 11.86
CA THR A 491 13.60 -0.96 12.00
C THR A 491 12.99 -0.01 13.03
N ALA A 492 11.66 -0.01 13.22
CA ALA A 492 11.02 0.86 14.22
C ALA A 492 11.49 0.56 15.66
N PRO A 493 11.68 -0.72 16.09
CA PRO A 493 12.22 -1.03 17.41
C PRO A 493 13.57 -0.37 17.71
N ALA A 494 14.44 -0.21 16.70
CA ALA A 494 15.74 0.45 16.87
C ALA A 494 15.59 1.92 17.31
N VAL A 495 14.69 2.63 16.63
CA VAL A 495 14.41 4.05 16.89
C VAL A 495 13.67 4.22 18.21
N ILE A 496 12.66 3.38 18.48
CA ILE A 496 11.92 3.38 19.75
C ILE A 496 12.89 3.16 20.91
N MET A 497 13.72 2.10 20.84
CA MET A 497 14.66 1.76 21.90
C MET A 497 15.61 2.93 22.22
N LEU A 498 16.13 3.60 21.19
CA LEU A 498 17.06 4.70 21.38
C LEU A 498 16.39 5.98 21.91
N LEU A 499 15.20 6.31 21.41
CA LEU A 499 14.42 7.45 21.89
C LEU A 499 13.98 7.24 23.35
N SER A 500 13.51 6.03 23.70
CA SER A 500 13.15 5.68 25.08
C SER A 500 14.34 5.81 26.03
N ARG A 501 15.52 5.32 25.63
CA ARG A 501 16.76 5.48 26.41
C ARG A 501 17.11 6.95 26.63
N LYS A 502 16.96 7.79 25.60
CA LYS A 502 17.24 9.24 25.70
C LYS A 502 16.22 9.98 26.56
N ALA A 503 14.96 9.55 26.56
CA ALA A 503 13.91 10.09 27.41
C ALA A 503 14.01 9.61 28.86
N GLY A 504 14.99 8.76 29.21
CA GLY A 504 15.13 8.19 30.54
C GLY A 504 14.00 7.23 30.91
N LEU A 505 13.29 6.70 29.90
CA LEU A 505 12.22 5.74 30.12
C LEU A 505 12.79 4.34 30.40
N ASP A 506 12.09 3.59 31.25
CA ASP A 506 12.37 2.18 31.46
C ASP A 506 12.34 1.42 30.11
N PRO A 507 13.40 0.68 29.74
CA PRO A 507 13.43 -0.14 28.51
C PRO A 507 12.27 -1.13 28.37
N TYR A 508 11.63 -1.50 29.47
CA TYR A 508 10.50 -2.45 29.49
C TYR A 508 9.13 -1.77 29.57
N ALA A 509 9.08 -0.44 29.76
CA ALA A 509 7.82 0.30 29.73
C ALA A 509 7.33 0.48 28.29
N VAL A 510 6.01 0.50 28.13
CA VAL A 510 5.38 0.85 26.84
C VAL A 510 5.76 2.28 26.49
N ALA A 511 6.43 2.47 25.36
CA ALA A 511 6.84 3.78 24.91
C ALA A 511 5.61 4.67 24.65
N PRO A 512 5.66 5.96 24.99
CA PRO A 512 4.57 6.89 24.69
C PRO A 512 4.40 7.12 23.18
N ALA A 513 3.21 7.57 22.78
CA ALA A 513 2.85 7.77 21.37
C ALA A 513 3.78 8.76 20.63
N ASN A 514 4.34 9.74 21.35
CA ASN A 514 5.32 10.70 20.83
C ASN A 514 6.71 10.08 20.56
N ILE A 515 6.94 8.81 20.91
CA ILE A 515 8.13 8.02 20.54
C ILE A 515 7.76 6.97 19.47
N ILE A 516 6.65 6.27 19.66
CA ILE A 516 6.21 5.20 18.75
C ILE A 516 5.90 5.76 17.36
N LEU A 517 5.11 6.84 17.27
CA LEU A 517 4.67 7.36 15.99
C LEU A 517 5.83 7.87 15.11
N PRO A 518 6.76 8.72 15.61
CA PRO A 518 7.93 9.09 14.82
C PRO A 518 8.73 7.89 14.33
N ALA A 519 8.93 6.86 15.15
CA ALA A 519 9.70 5.67 14.75
C ALA A 519 9.02 4.89 13.60
N HIS A 520 7.72 4.65 13.71
CA HIS A 520 6.97 3.96 12.66
C HIS A 520 6.84 4.82 11.39
N MET A 521 6.64 6.14 11.52
CA MET A 521 6.66 7.06 10.37
C MET A 521 8.04 7.11 9.72
N PHE A 522 9.13 7.10 10.49
CA PHE A 522 10.49 7.07 9.94
C PHE A 522 10.72 5.81 9.10
N ALA A 523 10.39 4.63 9.64
CA ALA A 523 10.47 3.37 8.91
C ALA A 523 9.60 3.39 7.63
N PHE A 524 8.36 3.90 7.73
CA PHE A 524 7.44 3.99 6.61
C PHE A 524 7.94 4.92 5.50
N TYR A 525 8.45 6.10 5.84
CA TYR A 525 8.99 7.08 4.89
C TYR A 525 10.11 6.46 4.05
N PHE A 526 11.13 5.87 4.69
CA PHE A 526 12.24 5.29 3.96
C PHE A 526 11.87 3.99 3.25
N GLY A 527 10.87 3.27 3.76
CA GLY A 527 10.22 2.20 3.03
C GLY A 527 9.72 2.67 1.67
N ILE A 528 8.79 3.64 1.62
CA ILE A 528 8.17 4.06 0.36
C ILE A 528 9.11 4.84 -0.56
N ILE A 529 10.11 5.54 -0.02
CA ILE A 529 11.08 6.31 -0.81
C ILE A 529 12.03 5.37 -1.58
N ALA A 530 12.10 4.08 -1.23
CA ALA A 530 12.75 3.07 -2.04
C ALA A 530 12.20 3.03 -3.49
N ASP A 531 10.93 3.39 -3.71
CA ASP A 531 10.31 3.43 -5.05
C ASP A 531 10.86 4.51 -5.98
N VAL A 532 11.57 5.50 -5.44
CA VAL A 532 12.23 6.56 -6.20
C VAL A 532 13.75 6.57 -6.01
N THR A 533 14.29 5.61 -5.24
CA THR A 533 15.71 5.51 -4.91
C THR A 533 16.37 4.37 -5.69
N PRO A 534 17.39 4.64 -6.52
CA PRO A 534 18.18 3.60 -7.18
C PRO A 534 18.79 2.61 -6.17
N PRO A 535 18.95 1.33 -6.53
CA PRO A 535 18.92 0.79 -7.91
C PRO A 535 17.57 0.23 -8.38
N VAL A 536 16.55 0.12 -7.53
CA VAL A 536 15.27 -0.52 -7.90
C VAL A 536 14.23 0.49 -8.36
N ALA A 537 14.04 1.60 -7.64
CA ALA A 537 13.23 2.77 -8.01
C ALA A 537 12.00 2.47 -8.92
N LEU A 538 11.11 1.56 -8.49
CA LEU A 538 10.06 0.99 -9.35
C LEU A 538 9.15 2.07 -9.97
N ALA A 539 8.75 3.07 -9.18
CA ALA A 539 7.91 4.17 -9.65
C ALA A 539 8.67 5.05 -10.66
N ALA A 540 9.95 5.34 -10.39
CA ALA A 540 10.78 6.08 -11.34
C ALA A 540 11.01 5.31 -12.64
N PHE A 541 11.12 3.98 -12.57
CA PHE A 541 11.32 3.14 -13.76
C PHE A 541 10.05 3.00 -14.59
N ALA A 542 8.88 2.95 -13.96
CA ALA A 542 7.59 3.05 -14.64
C ALA A 542 7.45 4.42 -15.34
N GLY A 543 7.77 5.51 -14.63
CA GLY A 543 7.77 6.85 -15.20
C GLY A 543 8.76 7.01 -16.36
N ALA A 544 9.94 6.40 -16.27
CA ALA A 544 10.91 6.35 -17.36
C ALA A 544 10.38 5.56 -18.57
N GLY A 545 9.61 4.50 -18.35
CA GLY A 545 8.92 3.75 -19.40
C GLY A 545 7.97 4.62 -20.20
N ILE A 546 7.10 5.37 -19.51
CA ILE A 546 6.16 6.31 -20.14
C ILE A 546 6.91 7.46 -20.83
N ALA A 547 7.96 7.96 -20.20
CA ALA A 547 8.79 9.03 -20.76
C ALA A 547 9.65 8.57 -21.95
N LYS A 548 9.82 7.26 -22.17
CA LYS A 548 10.79 6.65 -23.09
C LYS A 548 12.21 7.16 -22.81
N ALA A 549 12.60 7.14 -21.53
CA ALA A 549 13.84 7.73 -21.00
C ALA A 549 14.71 6.66 -20.30
N ASN A 550 15.95 7.01 -19.94
CA ASN A 550 16.82 6.11 -19.18
C ASN A 550 16.29 5.92 -17.73
N PRO A 551 15.99 4.68 -17.29
CA PRO A 551 15.42 4.44 -15.96
C PRO A 551 16.32 4.89 -14.81
N MET A 552 17.62 4.62 -14.90
CA MET A 552 18.58 4.94 -13.84
C MET A 552 18.74 6.46 -13.66
N LYS A 553 18.87 7.20 -14.77
CA LYS A 553 18.92 8.69 -14.73
C LYS A 553 17.62 9.28 -14.19
N THR A 554 16.47 8.70 -14.55
CA THR A 554 15.16 9.09 -14.03
C THR A 554 15.10 8.86 -12.51
N GLY A 555 15.56 7.71 -12.02
CA GLY A 555 15.65 7.42 -10.58
C GLY A 555 16.56 8.39 -9.82
N ILE A 556 17.73 8.74 -10.38
CA ILE A 556 18.63 9.73 -9.76
C ILE A 556 17.95 11.11 -9.69
N ASN A 557 17.26 11.54 -10.74
CA ASN A 557 16.50 12.80 -10.73
C ASN A 557 15.35 12.76 -9.72
N ALA A 558 14.66 11.62 -9.61
CA ALA A 558 13.57 11.43 -8.66
C ALA A 558 14.08 11.53 -7.21
N SER A 559 15.19 10.85 -6.89
CA SER A 559 15.85 10.95 -5.58
C SER A 559 16.25 12.39 -5.24
N LYS A 560 16.77 13.16 -6.22
CA LYS A 560 17.12 14.58 -6.02
C LYS A 560 15.90 15.44 -5.75
N LEU A 561 14.79 15.22 -6.46
CA LEU A 561 13.52 15.91 -6.21
C LEU A 561 12.89 15.51 -4.87
N ALA A 562 13.08 14.25 -4.46
CA ALA A 562 12.57 13.70 -3.22
C ALA A 562 13.40 14.07 -1.98
N ILE A 563 14.39 14.97 -2.07
CA ILE A 563 15.32 15.29 -0.96
C ILE A 563 14.58 15.71 0.32
N ALA A 564 13.43 16.37 0.19
CA ALA A 564 12.59 16.72 1.33
C ALA A 564 12.12 15.47 2.12
N ALA A 565 11.80 14.36 1.45
CA ALA A 565 11.43 13.12 2.13
C ALA A 565 12.62 12.44 2.83
N PHE A 566 13.86 12.74 2.44
CA PHE A 566 15.03 12.27 3.16
C PHE A 566 15.30 13.09 4.42
N LEU A 567 14.96 14.38 4.43
CA LEU A 567 15.25 15.29 5.54
C LEU A 567 14.14 15.33 6.60
N VAL A 568 12.88 15.43 6.18
CA VAL A 568 11.71 15.58 7.06
C VAL A 568 11.65 14.51 8.17
N PRO A 569 11.94 13.21 7.91
CA PRO A 569 11.97 12.19 8.96
C PRO A 569 12.96 12.43 10.09
N TYR A 570 14.17 12.90 9.78
CA TYR A 570 15.15 13.24 10.80
C TYR A 570 14.64 14.38 11.68
N ILE A 571 14.01 15.38 11.06
CA ILE A 571 13.51 16.55 11.77
C ILE A 571 12.38 16.15 12.72
N PHE A 572 11.39 15.35 12.29
CA PHE A 572 10.26 15.01 13.16
C PHE A 572 10.61 14.00 14.25
N VAL A 573 11.62 13.14 14.03
CA VAL A 573 12.12 12.25 15.09
C VAL A 573 12.80 13.05 16.19
N MET A 574 13.54 14.10 15.83
CA MET A 574 14.19 14.98 16.80
C MET A 574 13.23 15.99 17.42
N ASN A 575 12.16 16.37 16.70
CA ASN A 575 11.17 17.35 17.13
C ASN A 575 9.75 16.82 16.88
N PRO A 576 9.23 15.95 17.78
CA PRO A 576 7.90 15.35 17.63
C PRO A 576 6.74 16.37 17.57
N GLN A 577 6.97 17.63 17.94
CA GLN A 577 6.03 18.73 17.75
C GLN A 577 5.59 18.91 16.28
N MET A 578 6.45 18.55 15.32
CA MET A 578 6.05 18.55 13.90
C MET A 578 4.95 17.53 13.58
N LEU A 579 4.81 16.49 14.40
CA LEU A 579 3.72 15.50 14.32
C LEU A 579 2.53 15.91 15.21
N LEU A 580 2.44 17.19 15.56
CA LEU A 580 1.40 17.80 16.37
C LEU A 580 1.32 17.25 17.80
N PHE A 581 2.42 16.73 18.37
CA PHE A 581 2.49 16.39 19.79
C PHE A 581 2.80 17.64 20.62
N ASP A 582 2.13 17.79 21.76
CA ASP A 582 2.40 18.85 22.75
C ASP A 582 2.36 20.28 22.16
N VAL A 583 1.49 20.51 21.18
CA VAL A 583 1.15 21.83 20.62
C VAL A 583 -0.11 22.32 21.32
N ASN A 584 0.06 23.34 22.17
CA ASN A 584 -1.03 24.04 22.85
C ASN A 584 -1.66 25.11 21.96
#